data_AF-A0A941C7J8-F1
#
_entry.id   AF-A0A941C7J8-F1
#
_cell.length_a   1.000
_cell.length_b   1.000
_cell.length_c   1.000
_cell.angle_alpha   90.00
_cell.angle_beta   90.00
_cell.angle_gamma   90.00
#
_symmetry.space_group_name_H-M   'P 1'
#
loop_
_entity.id
_entity.type
_entity.pdbx_description
1 polymer ?
#
loop_
_entity_poly.entity_id
_entity_poly.type
_entity_poly.pdbx_seq_one_letter_code
_entity_poly.pdbx_strand_id
1 'polypeptide(L)'
;MKLLKKITLVCCTLLFSLSLFAQSNIKSFSFKKGEVLDILLLTNKPNIEKDFEKYKKTAFPVAFKRTYRPQPGFSIKETTQGNIQPTTFIFGKWNDLKNREQFISEIEDVVPDFHVQRRNMWSIFNLTYYEMPKDISFKIDKNKYNVATSYWKKDAASFKKFTNLWLQKSTANGGKNILQLTNGKSPIGYYHNPDLLVITQWDSKEDFDAFYKENLAMNHNGVLHVNQFVLN
;
A
#
# COMPACT_ATOMS: atom_id res chain seq x y z
N MET A 1 -46.65 -46.91 -0.48
CA MET A 1 -45.73 -46.63 -1.61
C MET A 1 -45.95 -45.27 -2.33
N LYS A 2 -46.61 -44.26 -1.75
CA LYS A 2 -46.77 -42.93 -2.41
C LYS A 2 -46.17 -41.73 -1.64
N LEU A 3 -45.67 -41.94 -0.41
CA LEU A 3 -45.12 -40.85 0.41
C LEU A 3 -43.58 -40.74 0.37
N LEU A 4 -42.86 -41.83 0.03
CA LEU A 4 -41.40 -41.82 -0.02
C LEU A 4 -40.80 -41.19 -1.30
N LYS A 5 -41.59 -40.93 -2.35
CA LYS A 5 -41.08 -40.40 -3.62
C LYS A 5 -40.99 -38.87 -3.70
N LYS A 6 -41.52 -38.13 -2.71
CA LYS A 6 -41.54 -36.66 -2.74
C LYS A 6 -40.47 -35.97 -1.87
N ILE A 7 -39.77 -36.71 -1.01
CA ILE A 7 -38.75 -36.12 -0.11
C ILE A 7 -37.37 -36.07 -0.79
N THR A 8 -37.11 -36.93 -1.77
CA THR A 8 -35.80 -36.99 -2.45
C THR A 8 -35.53 -35.82 -3.39
N LEU A 9 -36.57 -35.09 -3.86
CA LEU A 9 -36.40 -33.99 -4.81
C LEU A 9 -36.13 -32.63 -4.14
N VAL A 10 -36.41 -32.49 -2.84
CA VAL A 10 -36.20 -31.22 -2.10
C VAL A 10 -34.78 -31.12 -1.53
N CYS A 11 -34.10 -32.25 -1.29
CA CYS A 11 -32.72 -32.24 -0.77
C CYS A 11 -31.63 -31.92 -1.83
N CYS A 12 -31.89 -32.12 -3.13
CA CYS A 12 -30.88 -31.88 -4.17
C CYS A 12 -30.83 -30.44 -4.71
N THR A 13 -31.81 -29.58 -4.40
CA THR A 13 -31.83 -28.18 -4.88
C THR A 13 -31.24 -27.17 -3.90
N LEU A 14 -30.87 -27.58 -2.68
CA LEU A 14 -30.28 -26.68 -1.67
C LEU A 14 -28.75 -26.75 -1.59
N LEU A 15 -28.09 -27.63 -2.38
CA LEU A 15 -26.63 -27.79 -2.36
C LEU A 15 -25.88 -26.92 -3.38
N PHE A 16 -26.57 -26.15 -4.22
CA PHE A 16 -25.95 -25.41 -5.33
C PHE A 16 -25.80 -23.90 -5.13
N SER A 17 -26.20 -23.33 -4.00
CA SER A 17 -26.17 -21.86 -3.80
C SER A 17 -25.21 -21.37 -2.71
N LEU A 18 -24.38 -22.25 -2.14
CA LEU A 18 -23.26 -21.84 -1.29
C LEU A 18 -21.97 -21.76 -2.11
N SER A 19 -21.98 -21.00 -3.21
CA SER A 19 -20.77 -20.33 -3.64
C SER A 19 -20.41 -19.33 -2.55
N LEU A 20 -19.73 -19.84 -1.52
CA LEU A 20 -18.92 -19.06 -0.60
C LEU A 20 -18.17 -18.05 -1.47
N PHE A 21 -18.53 -16.78 -1.37
CA PHE A 21 -17.65 -15.69 -1.79
C PHE A 21 -16.44 -15.76 -0.85
N ALA A 22 -15.53 -16.69 -1.14
CA ALA A 22 -14.19 -16.66 -0.61
C ALA A 22 -13.66 -15.29 -1.02
N GLN A 23 -13.59 -14.38 -0.04
CA GLN A 23 -13.07 -13.05 -0.26
C GLN A 23 -11.68 -13.24 -0.83
N SER A 24 -11.51 -12.92 -2.12
CA SER A 24 -10.25 -13.24 -2.81
C SER A 24 -9.09 -12.65 -2.01
N ASN A 25 -8.10 -13.51 -1.73
CA ASN A 25 -6.83 -13.11 -1.12
C ASN A 25 -6.04 -12.18 -2.07
N ILE A 26 -6.51 -12.01 -3.30
CA ILE A 26 -5.95 -11.07 -4.26
C ILE A 26 -6.67 -9.72 -4.13
N LYS A 27 -5.91 -8.67 -3.82
CA LYS A 27 -6.36 -7.28 -3.87
C LYS A 27 -5.93 -6.65 -5.19
N SER A 28 -6.88 -6.07 -5.93
CA SER A 28 -6.63 -5.47 -7.23
C SER A 28 -6.77 -3.95 -7.14
N PHE A 29 -5.88 -3.25 -7.81
CA PHE A 29 -5.82 -1.79 -7.84
C PHE A 29 -5.72 -1.33 -9.29
N SER A 30 -6.39 -0.23 -9.61
CA SER A 30 -6.35 0.36 -10.95
C SER A 30 -6.36 1.88 -10.83
N PHE A 31 -5.42 2.51 -11.52
CA PHE A 31 -5.30 3.95 -11.60
C PHE A 31 -5.18 4.36 -13.07
N LYS A 32 -5.91 5.39 -13.46
CA LYS A 32 -5.83 6.04 -14.76
C LYS A 32 -4.73 7.08 -14.76
N LYS A 33 -4.23 7.41 -15.95
CA LYS A 33 -3.38 8.59 -16.14
C LYS A 33 -4.03 9.82 -15.48
N GLY A 34 -3.26 10.56 -14.70
CA GLY A 34 -3.70 11.75 -13.96
C GLY A 34 -4.31 11.47 -12.58
N GLU A 35 -4.76 10.24 -12.30
CA GLU A 35 -5.19 9.88 -10.94
C GLU A 35 -3.99 9.85 -9.98
N VAL A 36 -4.24 10.11 -8.70
CA VAL A 36 -3.17 10.12 -7.68
C VAL A 36 -3.30 8.93 -6.77
N LEU A 37 -2.18 8.25 -6.55
CA LEU A 37 -2.01 7.21 -5.55
C LEU A 37 -1.31 7.79 -4.31
N ASP A 38 -2.00 7.79 -3.18
CA ASP A 38 -1.40 8.02 -1.87
C ASP A 38 -0.93 6.69 -1.27
N ILE A 39 0.24 6.68 -0.67
CA ILE A 39 0.77 5.61 0.15
C ILE A 39 0.96 6.15 1.55
N LEU A 40 0.28 5.56 2.52
CA LEU A 40 0.38 5.91 3.93
C LEU A 40 1.06 4.78 4.71
N LEU A 41 2.06 5.14 5.51
CA LEU A 41 2.65 4.26 6.52
C LEU A 41 2.19 4.75 7.89
N LEU A 42 1.40 3.92 8.58
CA LEU A 42 0.73 4.30 9.82
C LEU A 42 1.13 3.39 10.98
N THR A 43 1.23 3.97 12.18
CA THR A 43 1.17 3.25 13.45
C THR A 43 0.15 3.92 14.34
N ASN A 44 -0.87 3.16 14.76
CA ASN A 44 -1.91 3.65 15.66
C ASN A 44 -1.35 3.83 17.07
N LYS A 45 -1.82 4.86 17.78
CA LYS A 45 -1.68 4.95 19.23
C LYS A 45 -2.71 4.02 19.91
N PRO A 46 -2.50 3.64 21.18
CA PRO A 46 -3.49 2.87 21.94
C PRO A 46 -4.84 3.57 22.00
N ASN A 47 -5.94 2.80 21.98
CA ASN A 47 -7.32 3.27 22.15
C ASN A 47 -7.77 4.34 21.13
N ILE A 48 -7.34 4.20 19.88
CA ILE A 48 -7.61 5.14 18.78
C ILE A 48 -9.10 5.24 18.38
N GLU A 49 -9.95 4.30 18.78
CA GLU A 49 -11.30 4.09 18.21
C GLU A 49 -12.16 5.35 18.29
N LYS A 50 -12.15 6.04 19.43
CA LYS A 50 -12.94 7.27 19.63
C LYS A 50 -12.43 8.42 18.73
N ASP A 51 -11.12 8.59 18.64
CA ASP A 51 -10.50 9.62 17.80
C ASP A 51 -10.70 9.33 16.32
N PHE A 52 -10.62 8.05 15.94
CA PHE A 52 -10.88 7.61 14.56
C PHE A 52 -12.33 7.82 14.16
N GLU A 53 -13.29 7.53 15.04
CA GLU A 53 -14.71 7.81 14.75
C GLU A 53 -14.99 9.31 14.60
N LYS A 54 -14.35 10.17 15.41
CA LYS A 54 -14.40 11.63 15.20
C LYS A 54 -13.82 12.01 13.84
N TYR A 55 -12.65 11.50 13.50
CA TYR A 55 -11.95 11.81 12.24
C TYR A 55 -12.74 11.36 11.01
N LYS A 56 -13.33 10.16 11.08
CA LYS A 56 -14.20 9.61 10.04
C LYS A 56 -15.46 10.47 9.83
N LYS A 57 -16.02 11.05 10.88
CA LYS A 57 -17.22 11.91 10.78
C LYS A 57 -16.91 13.34 10.33
N THR A 58 -15.67 13.79 10.45
CA THR A 58 -15.28 15.18 10.17
C THR A 58 -14.45 15.31 8.90
N ALA A 59 -13.30 14.65 8.82
CA ALA A 59 -12.36 14.80 7.72
C ALA A 59 -12.73 14.01 6.45
N PHE A 60 -13.25 12.78 6.60
CA PHE A 60 -13.58 11.95 5.44
C PHE A 60 -14.67 12.54 4.54
N PRO A 61 -15.77 13.14 5.05
CA PRO A 61 -16.74 13.80 4.18
C PRO A 61 -16.13 14.88 3.29
N VAL A 62 -15.17 15.67 3.82
CA VAL A 62 -14.46 16.69 3.04
C VAL A 62 -13.57 16.03 1.99
N ALA A 63 -12.81 15.00 2.36
CA ALA A 63 -11.96 14.25 1.44
C ALA A 63 -12.77 13.61 0.30
N PHE A 64 -13.92 12.99 0.61
CA PHE A 64 -14.78 12.32 -0.36
C PHE A 64 -15.43 13.30 -1.33
N LYS A 65 -15.85 14.49 -0.86
CA LYS A 65 -16.30 15.59 -1.74
C LYS A 65 -15.20 16.01 -2.72
N ARG A 66 -13.94 15.93 -2.28
CA ARG A 66 -12.72 16.14 -3.10
C ARG A 66 -12.22 14.85 -3.75
N THR A 67 -13.09 13.87 -4.00
CA THR A 67 -12.82 12.64 -4.77
C THR A 67 -11.91 11.60 -4.13
N TYR A 68 -11.51 11.76 -2.86
CA TYR A 68 -10.75 10.73 -2.16
C TYR A 68 -11.52 9.41 -2.11
N ARG A 69 -10.83 8.32 -2.37
CA ARG A 69 -11.33 6.94 -2.27
C ARG A 69 -10.33 6.11 -1.49
N PRO A 70 -10.67 5.66 -0.27
CA PRO A 70 -9.79 4.77 0.46
C PRO A 70 -9.63 3.46 -0.32
N GLN A 71 -8.42 2.92 -0.34
CA GLN A 71 -8.15 1.61 -0.93
C GLN A 71 -7.78 0.62 0.18
N PRO A 72 -7.91 -0.70 -0.07
CA PRO A 72 -7.43 -1.70 0.89
C PRO A 72 -5.96 -1.47 1.26
N GLY A 73 -5.68 -1.53 2.56
CA GLY A 73 -4.31 -1.56 3.09
C GLY A 73 -3.90 -2.97 3.52
N PHE A 74 -2.66 -3.07 3.99
CA PHE A 74 -2.00 -4.28 4.45
C PHE A 74 -1.39 -4.03 5.82
N SER A 75 -1.41 -5.04 6.69
CA SER A 75 -0.59 -5.00 7.89
C SER A 75 0.87 -5.22 7.51
N ILE A 76 1.78 -4.53 8.20
CA ILE A 76 3.22 -4.75 8.07
C ILE A 76 3.60 -5.79 9.12
N LYS A 77 4.05 -6.95 8.66
CA LYS A 77 4.49 -8.06 9.52
C LYS A 77 5.87 -7.83 10.09
N GLU A 78 6.75 -7.27 9.26
CA GLU A 78 8.18 -7.16 9.55
C GLU A 78 8.76 -5.97 8.79
N THR A 79 9.69 -5.28 9.43
CA THR A 79 10.59 -4.32 8.77
C THR A 79 11.94 -4.98 8.61
N THR A 80 12.32 -5.32 7.39
CA THR A 80 13.59 -6.02 7.12
C THR A 80 14.75 -5.05 6.94
N GLN A 81 14.49 -3.81 6.51
CA GLN A 81 15.49 -2.74 6.41
C GLN A 81 14.87 -1.37 6.73
N GLY A 82 15.69 -0.46 7.27
CA GLY A 82 15.30 0.90 7.61
C GLY A 82 15.16 1.14 9.11
N ASN A 83 14.81 2.38 9.47
CA ASN A 83 14.78 2.84 10.87
C ASN A 83 13.37 3.22 11.37
N ILE A 84 12.35 3.15 10.51
CA ILE A 84 10.96 3.35 10.90
C ILE A 84 10.23 2.01 11.05
N GLN A 85 9.24 1.96 11.95
CA GLN A 85 8.49 0.74 12.25
C GLN A 85 6.97 0.98 12.15
N PRO A 86 6.45 1.32 10.95
CA PRO A 86 5.02 1.40 10.72
C PRO A 86 4.35 0.03 10.87
N THR A 87 3.11 -0.02 11.34
CA THR A 87 2.36 -1.28 11.46
C THR A 87 1.37 -1.51 10.31
N THR A 88 1.08 -0.46 9.53
CA THR A 88 0.10 -0.53 8.43
C THR A 88 0.62 0.21 7.19
N PHE A 89 0.40 -0.41 6.03
CA PHE A 89 0.65 0.14 4.70
C PHE A 89 -0.69 0.34 3.99
N ILE A 90 -1.11 1.59 3.74
CA ILE A 90 -2.43 1.90 3.17
C ILE A 90 -2.28 2.59 1.81
N PHE A 91 -3.15 2.20 0.88
CA PHE A 91 -3.32 2.92 -0.38
C PHE A 91 -4.51 3.89 -0.28
N GLY A 92 -4.35 5.06 -0.87
CA GLY A 92 -5.40 6.05 -1.09
C GLY A 92 -5.47 6.44 -2.56
N LYS A 93 -6.64 6.84 -3.03
CA LYS A 93 -6.85 7.24 -4.42
C LYS A 93 -7.55 8.58 -4.52
N TRP A 94 -7.09 9.43 -5.43
CA TRP A 94 -7.76 10.67 -5.82
C TRP A 94 -7.97 10.67 -7.33
N ASN A 95 -9.00 11.36 -7.82
CA ASN A 95 -9.24 11.46 -9.25
C ASN A 95 -8.15 12.28 -9.96
N ASP A 96 -7.59 13.29 -9.30
CA ASP A 96 -6.53 14.13 -9.84
C ASP A 96 -5.77 14.88 -8.74
N LEU A 97 -4.62 15.45 -9.11
CA LEU A 97 -3.76 16.20 -8.20
C LEU A 97 -4.43 17.47 -7.68
N LYS A 98 -5.21 18.16 -8.52
CA LYS A 98 -5.90 19.41 -8.14
C LYS A 98 -6.85 19.19 -6.97
N ASN A 99 -7.68 18.16 -7.02
CA ASN A 99 -8.61 17.81 -5.96
C ASN A 99 -7.90 17.45 -4.65
N ARG A 100 -6.78 16.72 -4.75
CA ARG A 100 -5.95 16.37 -3.60
C ARG A 100 -5.33 17.61 -2.96
N GLU A 101 -4.75 18.51 -3.76
CA GLU A 101 -4.12 19.74 -3.27
C GLU A 101 -5.15 20.69 -2.66
N GLN A 102 -6.33 20.82 -3.27
CA GLN A 102 -7.45 21.60 -2.71
C GLN A 102 -7.92 21.05 -1.36
N PHE A 103 -8.00 19.73 -1.20
CA PHE A 103 -8.29 19.13 0.11
C PHE A 103 -7.26 19.57 1.16
N ILE A 104 -5.97 19.52 0.84
CA ILE A 104 -4.92 19.91 1.78
C ILE A 104 -4.99 21.40 2.13
N SER A 105 -5.30 22.28 1.17
CA SER A 105 -5.36 23.72 1.42
C SER A 105 -6.59 24.18 2.20
N GLU A 106 -7.71 23.44 2.12
CA GLU A 106 -9.00 23.88 2.67
C GLU A 106 -9.45 23.10 3.91
N ILE A 107 -8.81 21.96 4.23
CA ILE A 107 -9.32 21.07 5.28
C ILE A 107 -9.37 21.74 6.65
N GLU A 108 -8.44 22.64 6.98
CA GLU A 108 -8.43 23.33 8.27
C GLU A 108 -9.51 24.41 8.38
N ASP A 109 -10.00 24.96 7.25
CA ASP A 109 -11.13 25.90 7.26
C ASP A 109 -12.44 25.21 7.67
N VAL A 110 -12.56 23.91 7.36
CA VAL A 110 -13.76 23.10 7.65
C VAL A 110 -13.58 22.28 8.94
N VAL A 111 -12.36 21.82 9.22
CA VAL A 111 -12.01 21.00 10.37
C VAL A 111 -10.75 21.61 11.02
N PRO A 112 -10.90 22.67 11.85
CA PRO A 112 -9.77 23.43 12.38
C PRO A 112 -8.76 22.63 13.21
N ASP A 113 -9.18 21.50 13.79
CA ASP A 113 -8.31 20.61 14.57
C ASP A 113 -7.80 19.40 13.76
N PHE A 114 -7.91 19.41 12.43
CA PHE A 114 -7.58 18.29 11.55
C PHE A 114 -6.21 17.66 11.86
N HIS A 115 -5.15 18.47 11.94
CA HIS A 115 -3.82 17.95 12.24
C HIS A 115 -3.68 17.47 13.69
N VAL A 116 -4.41 18.04 14.64
CA VAL A 116 -4.47 17.56 16.03
C VAL A 116 -5.11 16.17 16.06
N GLN A 117 -6.23 15.98 15.36
CA GLN A 117 -6.89 14.66 15.26
C GLN A 117 -5.91 13.60 14.73
N ARG A 118 -5.14 13.91 13.66
CA ARG A 118 -4.13 12.98 13.13
C ARG A 118 -3.05 12.64 14.16
N ARG A 119 -2.52 13.64 14.87
CA ARG A 119 -1.48 13.44 15.91
C ARG A 119 -1.99 12.66 17.11
N ASN A 120 -3.28 12.76 17.45
CA ASN A 120 -3.88 11.99 18.53
C ASN A 120 -4.05 10.51 18.15
N MET A 121 -4.29 10.25 16.87
CA MET A 121 -4.51 8.90 16.37
C MET A 121 -3.22 8.12 16.10
N TRP A 122 -2.23 8.76 15.48
CA TRP A 122 -1.08 8.05 14.92
C TRP A 122 0.24 8.48 15.54
N SER A 123 1.06 7.51 15.96
CA SER A 123 2.45 7.73 16.37
C SER A 123 3.39 7.81 15.18
N ILE A 124 3.06 7.12 14.08
CA ILE A 124 3.68 7.27 12.77
C ILE A 124 2.59 7.62 11.77
N PHE A 125 2.76 8.72 11.05
CA PHE A 125 1.92 9.11 9.91
C PHE A 125 2.82 9.63 8.80
N ASN A 126 3.29 8.74 7.93
CA ASN A 126 4.05 9.13 6.76
C ASN A 126 3.17 8.99 5.53
N LEU A 127 3.17 10.01 4.67
CA LEU A 127 2.38 10.03 3.44
C LEU A 127 3.27 10.41 2.27
N THR A 128 3.28 9.57 1.25
CA THR A 128 3.86 9.87 -0.06
C THR A 128 2.78 9.72 -1.11
N TYR A 129 2.77 10.57 -2.13
CA TYR A 129 1.83 10.53 -3.23
C TYR A 129 2.53 10.49 -4.58
N TYR A 130 1.83 9.93 -5.56
CA TYR A 130 2.28 9.74 -6.93
C TYR A 130 1.14 10.04 -7.88
N GLU A 131 1.31 11.04 -8.75
CA GLU A 131 0.40 11.26 -9.87
C GLU A 131 0.76 10.28 -11.00
N MET A 132 -0.24 9.56 -11.52
CA MET A 132 0.00 8.51 -12.49
C MET A 132 0.31 9.09 -13.88
N PRO A 133 1.49 8.82 -14.46
CA PRO A 133 1.84 9.33 -15.79
C PRO A 133 1.11 8.56 -16.92
N LYS A 134 0.57 7.38 -16.61
CA LYS A 134 -0.15 6.47 -17.50
C LYS A 134 -1.11 5.60 -16.68
N ASP A 135 -2.02 4.92 -17.38
CA ASP A 135 -2.84 3.88 -16.76
C ASP A 135 -1.95 2.78 -16.18
N ILE A 136 -2.21 2.40 -14.93
CA ILE A 136 -1.58 1.27 -14.25
C ILE A 136 -2.64 0.39 -13.62
N SER A 137 -2.35 -0.90 -13.52
CA SER A 137 -3.15 -1.84 -12.74
C SER A 137 -2.24 -2.91 -12.17
N PHE A 138 -2.44 -3.23 -10.89
CA PHE A 138 -1.63 -4.21 -10.19
C PHE A 138 -2.48 -5.01 -9.21
N LYS A 139 -1.95 -6.18 -8.83
CA LYS A 139 -2.60 -7.09 -7.90
C LYS A 139 -1.59 -7.54 -6.86
N ILE A 140 -2.05 -7.66 -5.62
CA ILE A 140 -1.29 -8.19 -4.49
C ILE A 140 -2.02 -9.43 -4.01
N ASP A 141 -1.39 -10.59 -4.12
CA ASP A 141 -1.88 -11.84 -3.57
C ASP A 141 -1.39 -12.01 -2.13
N LYS A 142 -2.31 -11.92 -1.16
CA LYS A 142 -2.00 -12.06 0.27
C LYS A 142 -1.48 -13.46 0.66
N ASN A 143 -1.65 -14.47 -0.19
CA ASN A 143 -1.06 -15.79 0.03
C ASN A 143 0.42 -15.85 -0.35
N LYS A 144 0.94 -14.83 -1.03
CA LYS A 144 2.32 -14.71 -1.46
C LYS A 144 3.10 -13.85 -0.49
N TYR A 145 4.42 -13.95 -0.55
CA TYR A 145 5.29 -13.11 0.27
C TYR A 145 5.48 -11.77 -0.45
N ASN A 146 4.92 -10.69 0.08
CA ASN A 146 4.90 -9.38 -0.56
C ASN A 146 5.83 -8.43 0.18
N VAL A 147 6.71 -7.74 -0.55
CA VAL A 147 7.70 -6.83 0.03
C VAL A 147 7.62 -5.48 -0.67
N ALA A 148 7.29 -4.44 0.11
CA ALA A 148 7.38 -3.05 -0.31
C ALA A 148 8.75 -2.49 0.07
N THR A 149 9.46 -1.88 -0.88
CA THR A 149 10.77 -1.27 -0.64
C THR A 149 10.81 0.14 -1.22
N SER A 150 11.17 1.11 -0.38
CA SER A 150 11.39 2.50 -0.76
C SER A 150 12.87 2.81 -0.71
N TYR A 151 13.38 3.49 -1.72
CA TYR A 151 14.78 3.89 -1.85
C TYR A 151 14.91 5.40 -2.04
N TRP A 152 15.97 5.94 -1.45
CA TRP A 152 16.45 7.31 -1.65
C TRP A 152 17.82 7.25 -2.30
N LYS A 153 18.03 8.01 -3.36
CA LYS A 153 19.29 8.04 -4.10
C LYS A 153 20.29 8.96 -3.43
N LYS A 154 21.55 8.54 -3.40
CA LYS A 154 22.68 9.40 -3.06
C LYS A 154 23.12 10.22 -4.28
N ASP A 155 23.25 9.56 -5.42
CA ASP A 155 23.54 10.15 -6.71
C ASP A 155 22.81 9.39 -7.83
N ALA A 156 22.50 10.08 -8.94
CA ALA A 156 21.65 9.50 -9.98
C ALA A 156 22.32 8.35 -10.75
N ALA A 157 23.63 8.42 -11.01
CA ALA A 157 24.32 7.46 -11.87
C ALA A 157 24.54 6.12 -11.16
N SER A 158 25.07 6.15 -9.94
CA SER A 158 25.28 4.95 -9.13
C SER A 158 23.95 4.32 -8.72
N PHE A 159 22.94 5.14 -8.41
CA PHE A 159 21.60 4.64 -8.08
C PHE A 159 20.95 3.91 -9.25
N LYS A 160 21.08 4.44 -10.48
CA LYS A 160 20.60 3.75 -11.69
C LYS A 160 21.30 2.40 -11.88
N LYS A 161 22.62 2.33 -11.67
CA LYS A 161 23.37 1.06 -11.74
C LYS A 161 22.88 0.06 -10.68
N PHE A 162 22.72 0.50 -9.44
CA PHE A 162 22.21 -0.31 -8.34
C PHE A 162 20.81 -0.85 -8.66
N THR A 163 19.86 0.02 -9.00
CA THR A 163 18.45 -0.36 -9.24
C THR A 163 18.29 -1.31 -10.43
N ASN A 164 19.08 -1.13 -11.51
CA ASN A 164 19.09 -2.06 -12.63
C ASN A 164 19.58 -3.46 -12.21
N LEU A 165 20.71 -3.52 -11.48
CA LEU A 165 21.24 -4.79 -10.99
C LEU A 165 20.29 -5.44 -9.97
N TRP A 166 19.71 -4.64 -9.08
CA TRP A 166 18.73 -5.07 -8.08
C TRP A 166 17.53 -5.74 -8.74
N LEU A 167 16.97 -5.10 -9.77
CA LEU A 167 15.82 -5.65 -10.51
C LEU A 167 16.18 -6.94 -11.23
N GLN A 168 17.36 -7.00 -11.86
CA GLN A 168 17.87 -8.20 -12.51
C GLN A 168 18.01 -9.36 -11.51
N LYS A 169 18.65 -9.12 -10.36
CA LYS A 169 18.88 -10.13 -9.32
C LYS A 169 17.59 -10.56 -8.63
N SER A 170 16.69 -9.62 -8.34
CA SER A 170 15.36 -9.93 -7.78
C SER A 170 14.58 -10.86 -8.71
N THR A 171 14.53 -10.53 -10.01
CA THR A 171 13.84 -11.35 -11.01
C THR A 171 14.47 -12.74 -11.16
N ALA A 172 15.82 -12.81 -11.16
CA ALA A 172 16.54 -14.09 -11.26
C ALA A 172 16.29 -15.02 -10.06
N ASN A 173 15.97 -14.46 -8.89
CA ASN A 173 15.59 -15.20 -7.69
C ASN A 173 14.06 -15.38 -7.56
N GLY A 174 13.30 -15.21 -8.65
CA GLY A 174 11.84 -15.46 -8.68
C GLY A 174 10.97 -14.30 -8.21
N GLY A 175 11.56 -13.16 -7.86
CA GLY A 175 10.83 -11.96 -7.46
C GLY A 175 10.06 -11.33 -8.62
N LYS A 176 8.75 -11.16 -8.45
CA LYS A 176 7.90 -10.46 -9.43
C LYS A 176 7.72 -9.00 -9.01
N ASN A 177 8.18 -8.07 -9.83
CA ASN A 177 7.87 -6.65 -9.67
C ASN A 177 6.39 -6.39 -10.02
N ILE A 178 5.57 -6.07 -9.03
CA ILE A 178 4.12 -5.83 -9.18
C ILE A 178 3.77 -4.35 -9.27
N LEU A 179 4.61 -3.48 -8.71
CA LEU A 179 4.42 -2.03 -8.75
C LEU A 179 5.78 -1.34 -8.66
N GLN A 180 6.02 -0.38 -9.54
CA GLN A 180 7.19 0.48 -9.49
C GLN A 180 6.77 1.93 -9.69
N LEU A 181 7.10 2.78 -8.73
CA LEU A 181 6.78 4.20 -8.71
C LEU A 181 8.06 5.00 -8.52
N THR A 182 8.17 6.14 -9.18
CA THR A 182 9.33 7.03 -9.06
C THR A 182 8.90 8.44 -8.71
N ASN A 183 9.83 9.23 -8.17
CA ASN A 183 9.62 10.64 -7.82
C ASN A 183 8.45 10.83 -6.83
N GLY A 184 8.45 10.06 -5.75
CA GLY A 184 7.45 10.20 -4.69
C GLY A 184 7.49 11.59 -4.09
N LYS A 185 6.31 12.18 -3.86
CA LYS A 185 6.18 13.51 -3.26
C LYS A 185 5.49 13.38 -1.91
N SER A 186 5.87 14.18 -0.94
CA SER A 186 5.23 14.24 0.36
C SER A 186 4.68 15.65 0.56
N PRO A 187 3.57 15.83 1.30
CA PRO A 187 3.09 17.15 1.65
C PRO A 187 4.16 17.96 2.40
N ILE A 188 4.07 19.29 2.31
CA ILE A 188 4.97 20.20 3.03
C ILE A 188 5.03 19.82 4.52
N GLY A 189 6.24 19.74 5.07
CA GLY A 189 6.49 19.33 6.46
C GLY A 189 6.76 17.83 6.65
N TYR A 190 6.54 16.99 5.63
CA TYR A 190 6.92 15.58 5.63
C TYR A 190 8.11 15.38 4.67
N TYR A 191 9.33 15.20 5.18
CA TYR A 191 10.54 15.13 4.34
C TYR A 191 10.97 13.69 4.02
N HIS A 192 10.09 12.91 3.38
CA HIS A 192 10.36 11.50 3.06
C HIS A 192 9.91 11.16 1.63
N ASN A 193 10.54 11.79 0.64
CA ASN A 193 10.27 11.60 -0.79
C ASN A 193 11.14 10.47 -1.36
N PRO A 194 10.67 9.20 -1.42
CA PRO A 194 11.45 8.16 -2.06
C PRO A 194 11.63 8.46 -3.54
N ASP A 195 12.85 8.24 -4.03
CA ASP A 195 13.15 8.31 -5.47
C ASP A 195 12.54 7.13 -6.22
N LEU A 196 12.42 6.00 -5.54
CA LEU A 196 11.85 4.76 -6.04
C LEU A 196 11.08 4.05 -4.93
N LEU A 197 9.86 3.62 -5.22
CA LEU A 197 9.12 2.62 -4.46
C LEU A 197 8.85 1.43 -5.37
N VAL A 198 9.18 0.23 -4.90
CA VAL A 198 8.88 -1.03 -5.58
C VAL A 198 8.09 -1.92 -4.64
N ILE A 199 7.06 -2.60 -5.15
CA ILE A 199 6.46 -3.74 -4.48
C ILE A 199 6.80 -4.99 -5.28
N THR A 200 7.35 -5.98 -4.60
CA THR A 200 7.67 -7.29 -5.17
C THR A 200 6.84 -8.37 -4.51
N GLN A 201 6.49 -9.39 -5.28
CA GLN A 201 5.76 -10.56 -4.84
C GLN A 201 6.62 -11.81 -5.09
N TRP A 202 6.70 -12.67 -4.10
CA TRP A 202 7.54 -13.87 -4.07
C TRP A 202 6.68 -15.09 -3.73
N ASP A 203 7.09 -16.27 -4.18
CA ASP A 203 6.36 -17.50 -3.90
C ASP A 203 6.40 -17.87 -2.42
N SER A 204 7.52 -17.59 -1.75
CA SER A 204 7.74 -17.87 -0.34
C SER A 204 8.65 -16.83 0.35
N LYS A 205 8.80 -16.93 1.67
CA LYS A 205 9.77 -16.12 2.42
C LYS A 205 11.20 -16.55 2.07
N GLU A 206 11.41 -17.84 1.86
CA GLU A 206 12.69 -18.44 1.56
C GLU A 206 13.28 -17.91 0.24
N ASP A 207 12.45 -17.75 -0.78
CA ASP A 207 12.86 -17.16 -2.07
C ASP A 207 13.29 -15.70 -1.90
N PHE A 208 12.52 -14.93 -1.11
CA PHE A 208 12.90 -13.57 -0.78
C PHE A 208 14.19 -13.51 0.04
N ASP A 209 14.35 -14.38 1.04
CA ASP A 209 15.53 -14.42 1.91
C ASP A 209 16.81 -14.76 1.11
N ALA A 210 16.72 -15.62 0.09
CA ALA A 210 17.81 -15.93 -0.81
C ALA A 210 18.26 -14.68 -1.57
N PHE A 211 17.31 -13.97 -2.18
CA PHE A 211 17.57 -12.68 -2.81
C PHE A 211 18.09 -11.63 -1.82
N TYR A 212 17.51 -11.57 -0.63
CA TYR A 212 17.83 -10.56 0.38
C TYR A 212 19.28 -10.65 0.82
N LYS A 213 19.80 -11.86 1.03
CA LYS A 213 21.23 -12.10 1.32
C LYS A 213 22.12 -11.62 0.19
N GLU A 214 21.76 -11.91 -1.06
CA GLU A 214 22.49 -11.41 -2.23
C GLU A 214 22.44 -9.88 -2.30
N ASN A 215 21.26 -9.29 -2.09
CA ASN A 215 21.05 -7.85 -2.09
C ASN A 215 21.96 -7.17 -1.06
N LEU A 216 22.03 -7.66 0.18
CA LEU A 216 22.90 -7.08 1.21
C LEU A 216 24.39 -7.08 0.83
N ALA A 217 24.83 -8.03 0.01
CA ALA A 217 26.20 -8.09 -0.51
C ALA A 217 26.43 -7.22 -1.76
N MET A 218 25.39 -6.62 -2.34
CA MET A 218 25.52 -5.74 -3.51
C MET A 218 26.20 -4.40 -3.18
N ASN A 219 26.68 -3.73 -4.21
CA ASN A 219 27.21 -2.38 -4.09
C ASN A 219 26.07 -1.35 -3.91
N HIS A 220 25.97 -0.76 -2.72
CA HIS A 220 24.96 0.22 -2.35
C HIS A 220 25.44 1.68 -2.42
N ASN A 221 26.57 1.99 -3.06
CA ASN A 221 27.14 3.35 -3.08
C ASN A 221 26.17 4.43 -3.61
N GLY A 222 25.22 4.05 -4.47
CA GLY A 222 24.19 4.94 -4.98
C GLY A 222 22.95 5.09 -4.11
N VAL A 223 22.81 4.32 -3.04
CA VAL A 223 21.66 4.32 -2.13
C VAL A 223 21.98 5.14 -0.89
N LEU A 224 21.17 6.15 -0.62
CA LEU A 224 21.27 6.98 0.58
C LEU A 224 20.52 6.33 1.75
N HIS A 225 19.27 5.96 1.52
CA HIS A 225 18.40 5.33 2.51
C HIS A 225 17.53 4.26 1.86
N VAL A 226 17.09 3.30 2.67
CA VAL A 226 16.17 2.23 2.30
C VAL A 226 15.20 1.98 3.44
N ASN A 227 13.94 1.76 3.12
CA ASN A 227 12.92 1.24 4.03
C ASN A 227 12.25 0.05 3.34
N GLN A 228 12.16 -1.08 4.04
CA GLN A 228 11.65 -2.33 3.48
C GLN A 228 10.70 -3.02 4.45
N PHE A 229 9.52 -3.37 3.96
CA PHE A 229 8.41 -3.89 4.76
C PHE A 229 7.80 -5.14 4.11
N VAL A 230 7.54 -6.15 4.92
CA VAL A 230 6.79 -7.35 4.53
C VAL A 230 5.31 -7.09 4.76
N LEU A 231 4.52 -7.19 3.70
CA LEU A 231 3.08 -6.95 3.70
C LEU A 231 2.28 -8.24 3.90
N ASN A 232 1.16 -8.13 4.61
CA ASN A 232 0.19 -9.23 4.83
C ASN A 232 -1.19 -8.93 4.28
#